data_AF-A0A1V4VLD0-F1
#
_entry.id   AF-A0A1V4VLD0-F1
#
_cell.length_a   1.000
_cell.length_b   1.000
_cell.length_c   1.000
_cell.angle_alpha   90.00
_cell.angle_beta   90.00
_cell.angle_gamma   90.00
#
_symmetry.space_group_name_H-M   'P 1'
#
loop_
_entity.id
_entity.type
_entity.pdbx_description
1 polymer ?
#
loop_
_entity_poly.entity_id
_entity_poly.type
_entity_poly.pdbx_seq_one_letter_code
_entity_poly.pdbx_strand_id
1 'polypeptide(L)'
;MAHQPSRSLLNESFGPRTILAVWNKATIVPGHNPSEIRKDRCGAWIKFADYGNDNSDYGWEIDHEKPLAKGGTNDLDNLQPLHWRNNRGKSDNWPNWICSYSSLGFMLL
;
A
#
# COMPACT_ATOMS: atom_id res chain seq x y z
N MET A 1 -8.92 -17.01 -7.16
CA MET A 1 -8.28 -16.26 -8.28
C MET A 1 -7.05 -15.59 -7.71
N ALA A 2 -5.89 -15.77 -8.34
CA ALA A 2 -4.62 -15.27 -7.81
C ALA A 2 -4.64 -13.74 -7.69
N HIS A 3 -4.45 -13.24 -6.47
CA HIS A 3 -4.35 -11.83 -6.18
C HIS A 3 -3.16 -11.24 -6.94
N GLN A 4 -3.41 -10.23 -7.77
CA GLN A 4 -2.37 -9.60 -8.58
C GLN A 4 -1.69 -8.47 -7.79
N PRO A 5 -0.35 -8.51 -7.60
CA PRO A 5 0.41 -7.40 -7.02
C PRO A 5 0.33 -6.15 -7.89
N SER A 6 0.25 -4.96 -7.28
CA SER A 6 0.47 -3.60 -7.83
C SER A 6 0.32 -3.38 -9.35
N ARG A 7 -0.75 -3.89 -9.97
CA ARG A 7 -0.95 -3.80 -11.41
C ARG A 7 -2.10 -2.88 -11.77
N SER A 8 -1.92 -2.12 -12.84
CA SER A 8 -2.97 -1.28 -13.43
C SER A 8 -4.09 -2.14 -14.01
N LEU A 9 -5.23 -1.51 -14.35
CA LEU A 9 -6.29 -2.10 -15.19
C LEU A 9 -5.79 -2.89 -16.43
N LEU A 10 -4.65 -2.52 -17.01
CA LEU A 10 -4.05 -3.18 -18.18
C LEU A 10 -3.02 -4.26 -17.81
N ASN A 11 -2.92 -4.62 -16.53
CA ASN A 11 -1.94 -5.58 -16.02
C ASN A 11 -0.48 -5.10 -16.16
N GLU A 12 -0.28 -3.77 -16.22
CA GLU A 12 1.02 -3.11 -16.33
C GLU A 12 1.51 -2.57 -14.98
N SER A 13 2.83 -2.42 -14.82
CA SER A 13 3.42 -1.72 -13.68
C SER A 13 3.08 -0.23 -13.71
N PHE A 14 2.82 0.37 -12.55
CA PHE A 14 2.66 1.82 -12.45
C PHE A 14 3.96 2.56 -12.78
N GLY A 15 3.85 3.68 -13.49
CA GLY A 15 4.98 4.55 -13.81
C GLY A 15 5.50 5.32 -12.58
N PRO A 16 6.74 5.86 -12.65
CA PRO A 16 7.40 6.51 -11.51
C PRO A 16 6.63 7.71 -10.96
N ARG A 17 5.93 8.46 -11.81
CA ARG A 17 5.07 9.58 -11.38
C ARG A 17 3.90 9.11 -10.52
N THR A 18 3.25 8.01 -10.89
CA THR A 18 2.15 7.43 -10.11
C THR A 18 2.66 6.83 -8.80
N ILE A 19 3.80 6.13 -8.83
CA ILE A 19 4.44 5.61 -7.62
C ILE A 19 4.72 6.74 -6.62
N LEU A 20 5.34 7.82 -7.07
CA LEU A 20 5.61 8.98 -6.23
C LEU A 20 4.33 9.66 -5.74
N ALA A 21 3.33 9.81 -6.60
CA ALA A 21 2.05 10.42 -6.22
C ALA A 21 1.31 9.60 -5.15
N VAL A 22 1.28 8.27 -5.29
CA VAL A 22 0.64 7.38 -4.31
C VAL A 22 1.47 7.31 -3.03
N TRP A 23 2.80 7.21 -3.10
CA TRP A 23 3.69 7.33 -1.94
C TRP A 23 3.40 8.60 -1.13
N ASN A 24 3.16 9.70 -1.83
CA ASN A 24 2.89 10.98 -1.19
C ASN A 24 1.59 11.02 -0.37
N LYS A 25 0.67 10.05 -0.57
CA LYS A 25 -0.54 9.89 0.25
C LYS A 25 -0.28 9.19 1.59
N ALA A 26 0.86 8.54 1.77
CA ALA A 26 1.21 7.86 3.02
C ALA A 26 1.53 8.85 4.14
N THR A 27 1.30 8.42 5.38
CA THR A 27 1.47 9.24 6.58
C THR A 27 2.95 9.52 6.84
N ILE A 28 3.31 10.81 6.88
CA ILE A 28 4.63 11.26 7.31
C ILE A 28 4.77 11.01 8.82
N VAL A 29 5.92 10.47 9.24
CA VAL A 29 6.20 10.21 10.65
C VAL A 29 7.21 11.24 11.17
N PRO A 30 6.87 12.01 12.23
CA PRO A 30 7.82 12.94 12.85
C PRO A 30 9.12 12.26 13.27
N GLY A 31 10.25 12.93 13.03
CA GLY A 31 11.58 12.40 13.36
C GLY A 31 12.19 11.46 12.31
N HIS A 32 11.51 11.19 11.20
CA HIS A 32 12.02 10.37 10.09
C HIS A 32 12.04 11.12 8.76
N ASN A 33 12.91 10.70 7.82
CA ASN A 33 12.96 11.28 6.48
C ASN A 33 11.70 10.87 5.67
N PRO A 34 10.80 11.82 5.31
CA PRO A 34 9.56 11.50 4.59
C PRO A 34 9.79 11.02 3.15
N SER A 35 11.00 11.18 2.62
CA SER A 35 11.37 10.65 1.30
C SER A 35 11.73 9.16 1.35
N GLU A 36 12.04 8.63 2.54
CA GLU A 36 12.53 7.25 2.71
C GLU A 36 11.49 6.35 3.37
N ILE A 37 10.85 6.84 4.44
CA ILE A 37 9.99 6.00 5.29
C ILE A 37 8.74 6.74 5.72
N ARG A 38 7.60 6.03 5.68
CA ARG A 38 6.27 6.52 6.04
C ARG A 38 5.45 5.40 6.67
N LYS A 39 4.21 5.70 7.05
CA LYS A 39 3.23 4.68 7.44
C LYS A 39 2.06 4.62 6.47
N ASP A 40 1.59 3.42 6.16
CA ASP A 40 0.31 3.23 5.48
C ASP A 40 -0.86 3.63 6.40
N ARG A 41 -2.10 3.58 5.89
CA ARG A 41 -3.30 3.92 6.68
C ARG A 41 -3.56 2.98 7.86
N CYS A 42 -2.94 1.81 7.87
CA CYS A 42 -3.01 0.83 8.94
C CYS A 42 -1.92 1.02 10.00
N GLY A 43 -1.05 2.03 9.83
CA GLY A 43 0.06 2.31 10.73
C GLY A 43 1.26 1.38 10.53
N ALA A 44 1.27 0.53 9.52
CA ALA A 44 2.44 -0.28 9.17
C ALA A 44 3.51 0.61 8.52
N TRP A 45 4.77 0.38 8.89
CA TRP A 45 5.89 1.09 8.29
C TRP A 45 6.12 0.64 6.85
N ILE A 46 6.38 1.59 5.96
CA ILE A 46 6.69 1.35 4.56
C ILE A 46 7.92 2.16 4.15
N LYS A 47 8.79 1.59 3.31
CA LYS A 47 9.98 2.27 2.77
C LYS A 47 9.85 2.49 1.28
N PHE A 48 10.13 3.71 0.81
CA PHE A 48 9.99 4.07 -0.60
C PHE A 48 10.76 3.11 -1.52
N ALA A 49 12.00 2.78 -1.15
CA ALA A 49 12.89 1.88 -1.89
C ALA A 49 12.39 0.43 -1.95
N ASP A 50 11.47 0.02 -1.07
CA ASP A 50 10.92 -1.34 -1.00
C ASP A 50 9.58 -1.46 -1.75
N TYR A 51 9.28 -0.54 -2.67
CA TYR A 51 8.11 -0.62 -3.54
C TYR A 51 8.11 -1.93 -4.34
N GLY A 52 7.02 -2.70 -4.23
CA GLY A 52 6.84 -3.99 -4.91
C GLY A 52 7.65 -5.15 -4.31
N ASN A 53 8.39 -4.94 -3.21
CA ASN A 53 9.16 -5.98 -2.55
C ASN A 53 8.36 -6.65 -1.42
N ASP A 54 7.68 -7.76 -1.72
CA ASP A 54 6.90 -8.54 -0.76
C ASP A 54 7.73 -9.43 0.19
N ASN A 55 9.06 -9.40 0.07
CA ASN A 55 9.98 -10.03 1.00
C ASN A 55 10.57 -9.04 2.02
N SER A 56 10.27 -7.75 1.91
CA SER A 56 10.71 -6.73 2.89
C SER A 56 9.73 -6.59 4.05
N ASP A 57 10.24 -6.37 5.26
CA ASP A 57 9.46 -5.96 6.43
C ASP A 57 8.81 -4.56 6.28
N TYR A 58 9.24 -3.79 5.28
CA TYR A 58 8.74 -2.46 4.96
C TYR A 58 8.21 -2.36 3.52
N GLY A 59 8.02 -3.50 2.86
CA GLY A 59 7.53 -3.56 1.50
C GLY A 59 6.14 -2.99 1.36
N TRP A 60 5.89 -2.31 0.25
CA TRP A 60 4.58 -1.71 0.00
C TRP A 60 4.22 -1.78 -1.47
N GLU A 61 2.92 -1.70 -1.72
CA GLU A 61 2.33 -1.77 -3.04
C GLU A 61 1.34 -0.61 -3.21
N ILE A 62 1.02 -0.29 -4.47
CA ILE A 62 -0.14 0.52 -4.79
C ILE A 62 -1.36 -0.42 -4.75
N ASP A 63 -2.31 -0.11 -3.87
CA ASP A 63 -3.60 -0.78 -3.75
C ASP A 63 -4.72 0.10 -4.31
N HIS A 64 -5.77 -0.53 -4.82
CA HIS A 64 -7.01 0.14 -5.20
C HIS A 64 -7.99 0.12 -4.02
N GLU A 65 -8.32 1.27 -3.43
CA GLU A 65 -9.27 1.39 -2.32
C GLU A 65 -10.56 0.64 -2.64
N LYS A 66 -11.21 0.99 -3.76
CA LYS A 66 -12.23 0.16 -4.41
C LYS A 66 -11.54 -0.79 -5.39
N PRO A 67 -11.59 -2.11 -5.19
CA PRO A 67 -10.93 -3.08 -6.07
C PRO A 67 -11.47 -3.02 -7.50
N LEU A 68 -10.60 -3.36 -8.47
CA LEU A 68 -10.98 -3.44 -9.88
C LEU A 68 -12.14 -4.42 -10.12
N ALA A 69 -12.15 -5.56 -9.41
CA ALA A 69 -13.21 -6.56 -9.48
C ALA A 69 -14.60 -6.03 -9.07
N LYS A 70 -14.66 -4.88 -8.39
CA LYS A 70 -15.89 -4.20 -7.97
C LYS A 70 -16.13 -2.89 -8.74
N GLY A 71 -15.42 -2.68 -9.85
CA GLY A 71 -15.51 -1.47 -10.67
C GLY A 71 -14.79 -0.28 -10.06
N GLY A 72 -13.61 -0.52 -9.47
CA GLY A 72 -12.63 0.53 -9.18
C GLY A 72 -11.86 0.97 -10.43
N THR A 73 -11.13 2.08 -10.32
CA THR A 73 -10.36 2.69 -11.43
C THR A 73 -8.90 2.88 -11.04
N ASN A 74 -8.03 3.16 -12.01
CA ASN A 74 -6.63 3.56 -11.76
C ASN A 74 -6.48 5.05 -11.41
N ASP A 75 -7.58 5.76 -11.16
CA ASP A 75 -7.53 7.19 -10.82
C ASP A 75 -6.81 7.37 -9.49
N LEU A 76 -5.97 8.40 -9.38
CA LEU A 76 -5.12 8.62 -8.20
C LEU A 76 -5.91 8.66 -6.89
N ASP A 77 -7.16 9.11 -6.93
CA ASP A 77 -8.05 9.15 -5.76
C ASP A 77 -8.43 7.76 -5.26
N ASN A 78 -8.55 6.78 -6.16
CA ASN A 78 -8.83 5.38 -5.83
C ASN A 78 -7.55 4.57 -5.49
N LEU A 79 -6.36 5.14 -5.66
CA LEU A 79 -5.09 4.46 -5.36
C LEU A 79 -4.59 4.82 -3.96
N GLN A 80 -4.03 3.88 -3.22
CA GLN A 80 -3.43 4.13 -1.91
C GLN A 80 -2.12 3.36 -1.73
N PRO A 81 -1.17 3.91 -0.94
CA PRO A 81 0.00 3.16 -0.52
C PRO A 81 -0.41 2.22 0.61
N LEU A 82 -0.09 0.94 0.48
CA LEU A 82 -0.44 -0.06 1.47
C LEU A 82 0.72 -1.02 1.68
N HIS A 83 1.03 -1.36 2.93
CA HIS A 83 2.01 -2.41 3.21
C HIS A 83 1.57 -3.71 2.54
N TRP A 84 2.50 -4.48 1.96
CA TRP A 84 2.14 -5.65 1.15
C TRP A 84 1.25 -6.64 1.92
N ARG A 85 1.52 -6.89 3.22
CA ARG A 85 0.67 -7.74 4.08
C ARG A 85 -0.75 -7.22 4.21
N ASN A 86 -0.91 -5.90 4.33
CA ASN A 86 -2.24 -5.27 4.40
C ASN A 86 -2.95 -5.38 3.06
N ASN A 87 -2.24 -5.23 1.94
CA ASN A 87 -2.82 -5.43 0.61
C ASN A 87 -3.32 -6.87 0.42
N ARG A 88 -2.49 -7.87 0.78
CA ARG A 88 -2.89 -9.29 0.76
C ARG A 88 -4.10 -9.58 1.64
N GLY A 89 -4.15 -9.00 2.84
CA GLY A 89 -5.26 -9.18 3.78
C GLY A 89 -6.55 -8.47 3.34
N LYS A 90 -6.43 -7.27 2.75
CA LYS A 90 -7.56 -6.53 2.17
C LYS A 90 -8.15 -7.29 0.99
N SER A 91 -7.33 -7.75 0.04
CA SER A 91 -7.79 -8.42 -1.17
C SER A 91 -8.88 -7.58 -1.87
N ASP A 92 -9.92 -8.22 -2.38
CA ASP A 92 -11.09 -7.56 -2.99
C ASP A 92 -12.16 -7.13 -1.96
N ASN A 93 -11.85 -7.11 -0.67
CA ASN A 93 -12.82 -6.69 0.36
C ASN A 93 -13.06 -5.18 0.30
N TRP A 94 -14.31 -4.80 0.04
CA TRP A 94 -14.75 -3.40 -0.05
C TRP A 94 -16.28 -3.32 0.16
N PRO A 95 -16.80 -2.28 0.83
CA PRO A 95 -16.05 -1.17 1.46
C PRO A 95 -15.47 -1.54 2.83
N ASN A 96 -15.89 -2.66 3.41
CA ASN A 96 -15.51 -3.07 4.75
C ASN A 96 -14.34 -4.06 4.70
N TRP A 97 -13.20 -3.67 5.25
CA TRP A 97 -12.02 -4.49 5.43
C TRP A 97 -11.26 -4.02 6.68
N ILE A 98 -10.36 -4.87 7.19
CA ILE A 98 -9.58 -4.56 8.40
C ILE A 98 -8.09 -4.62 8.11
N CYS A 99 -7.33 -3.82 8.84
CA CYS A 99 -5.87 -3.86 8.81
C CYS A 99 -5.37 -5.20 9.37
N SER A 100 -4.63 -5.95 8.55
CA SER A 100 -4.10 -7.26 8.94
C SER A 100 -2.70 -7.17 9.58
N TYR A 101 -2.02 -6.03 9.40
CA TYR A 101 -0.68 -5.77 9.88
C TYR A 101 -0.55 -4.29 10.29
N SER A 102 0.06 -4.03 11.45
CA SER A 102 0.36 -2.68 11.92
C SER A 102 1.62 -2.69 12.76
N SER A 103 2.29 -1.53 12.89
CA SER A 103 3.50 -1.42 13.72
C SER A 103 3.23 -1.52 15.22
N LEU A 104 1.97 -1.57 15.67
CA LEU A 104 1.59 -1.63 17.09
C LEU A 104 1.70 -3.04 17.69
N GLY A 105 2.10 -4.05 16.92
CA GLY A 105 2.30 -5.44 17.38
C GLY A 105 3.63 -5.73 18.07
N PHE A 106 4.49 -4.74 18.33
CA PHE A 106 5.80 -4.94 18.97
C PHE A 106 6.09 -3.85 20.02
N MET A 107 5.31 -3.82 21.09
CA MET A 107 5.71 -3.18 22.34
C MET A 107 5.33 -4.09 23.50
N LEU A 108 6.07 -5.19 23.63
CA LEU A 108 6.28 -5.84 24.91
C LEU A 108 7.72 -5.52 25.31
N LEU A 109 7.87 -4.55 26.21
CA LEU A 109 8.98 -4.51 27.16
C LEU A 109 8.56 -5.36 28.37
#